data_AF-A0A1T5BQ70-F1
#
_entry.id   AF-A0A1T5BQ70-F1
#
_cell.length_a   1.000
_cell.length_b   1.000
_cell.length_c   1.000
_cell.angle_alpha   90.00
_cell.angle_beta   90.00
_cell.angle_gamma   90.00
#
_symmetry.space_group_name_H-M   'P 1'
#
loop_
_entity.id
_entity.type
_entity.pdbx_description
1 polymer ?
#
loop_
_entity_poly.entity_id
_entity_poly.type
_entity_poly.pdbx_seq_one_letter_code
_entity_poly.pdbx_strand_id
1 'polypeptide(L)'
;MTWFTERRLDWIEDRLFDYGRLNRDNLIQYFGISMPQASMDIQAYLALNADVIYDKRAKHYCQGPDFKPVRGSTALRRRTWDAWPVNHQSWCPDADDHRPGIFCAECAR
;
A
#
# COMPACT_ATOMS: atom_id res chain seq x y z
N MET A 1 18.33 11.97 -3.68
CA MET A 1 17.13 11.96 -2.81
C MET A 1 17.58 12.23 -1.38
N THR A 2 16.73 12.80 -0.52
CA THR A 2 17.04 12.96 0.91
C THR A 2 16.60 11.72 1.68
N TRP A 3 17.22 11.43 2.83
CA TRP A 3 16.84 10.32 3.71
C TRP A 3 15.33 10.35 4.06
N PHE A 4 14.78 11.54 4.30
CA PHE A 4 13.34 11.71 4.56
C PHE A 4 12.47 11.31 3.37
N THR A 5 12.87 11.64 2.14
CA THR A 5 12.13 11.20 0.94
C THR A 5 12.18 9.68 0.81
N GLU A 6 13.33 9.05 1.05
CA GLU A 6 13.44 7.59 1.01
C GLU A 6 12.52 6.91 2.02
N ARG A 7 12.41 7.45 3.24
CA ARG A 7 11.46 6.97 4.26
C ARG A 7 10.00 7.09 3.82
N ARG A 8 9.62 8.17 3.12
CA ARG A 8 8.26 8.33 2.59
C ARG A 8 7.97 7.34 1.46
N LEU A 9 8.95 7.06 0.61
CA LEU A 9 8.83 6.05 -0.44
C LEU A 9 8.75 4.62 0.12
N ASP A 10 9.54 4.30 1.15
CA ASP A 10 9.44 3.04 1.90
C ASP A 10 8.01 2.88 2.47
N TRP A 11 7.48 3.94 3.08
CA TRP A 11 6.13 3.92 3.66
C TRP A 11 5.02 3.80 2.62
N ILE A 12 5.17 4.42 1.44
CA ILE A 12 4.24 4.25 0.31
C ILE A 12 4.18 2.77 -0.10
N GLU A 13 5.34 2.12 -0.23
CA GLU A 13 5.40 0.70 -0.56
C GLU A 13 4.73 -0.15 0.51
N ASP A 14 5.07 0.06 1.78
CA ASP A 14 4.49 -0.68 2.90
C ASP A 14 2.96 -0.54 2.91
N ARG A 15 2.44 0.67 2.66
CA ARG A 15 0.98 0.90 2.59
C ARG A 15 0.32 0.20 1.43
N LEU A 16 0.93 0.26 0.24
CA LEU A 16 0.42 -0.44 -0.92
C LEU A 16 0.43 -1.93 -0.67
N PHE A 17 1.55 -2.49 -0.19
CA PHE A 17 1.71 -3.90 0.13
C PHE A 17 0.65 -4.39 1.13
N ASP A 18 0.44 -3.62 2.20
CA ASP A 18 -0.47 -3.99 3.28
C ASP A 18 -1.93 -3.89 2.91
N TYR A 19 -2.35 -2.74 2.39
CA TYR A 19 -3.77 -2.38 2.26
C TYR A 19 -4.27 -2.47 0.83
N GLY A 20 -3.38 -2.73 -0.13
CA GLY A 20 -3.70 -2.76 -1.55
C GLY A 20 -3.99 -1.39 -2.17
N ARG A 21 -4.07 -0.32 -1.37
CA ARG A 21 -4.48 1.02 -1.79
C ARG A 21 -3.76 2.15 -1.06
N LEU A 22 -3.64 3.29 -1.72
CA LEU A 22 -3.01 4.50 -1.20
C LEU A 22 -3.68 5.75 -1.76
N ASN A 23 -3.97 6.72 -0.89
CA ASN A 23 -4.31 8.08 -1.32
C ASN A 23 -3.25 9.10 -0.86
N ARG A 24 -3.29 10.29 -1.47
CA ARG A 24 -2.39 11.40 -1.08
C ARG A 24 -2.65 11.89 0.35
N ASP A 25 -3.89 11.80 0.83
CA ASP A 25 -4.27 12.26 2.17
C ASP A 25 -3.62 11.39 3.26
N ASN A 26 -3.33 10.12 2.98
CA ASN A 26 -2.62 9.24 3.89
C ASN A 26 -1.20 9.78 4.15
N LEU A 27 -0.50 10.26 3.11
CA LEU A 27 0.81 10.87 3.26
C LEU A 27 0.74 12.18 4.05
N ILE A 28 -0.25 13.02 3.75
CA ILE A 28 -0.45 14.31 4.43
C ILE A 28 -0.70 14.07 5.93
N GLN A 29 -1.62 13.17 6.27
CA GLN A 29 -1.98 12.86 7.66
C GLN A 29 -0.83 12.20 8.42
N TYR A 30 -0.08 11.30 7.77
CA TYR A 30 0.99 10.56 8.44
C TYR A 30 2.27 11.39 8.61
N PHE A 31 2.67 12.15 7.59
CA PHE A 31 3.95 12.89 7.59
C PHE A 31 3.79 14.41 7.85
N GLY A 32 2.57 14.93 7.88
CA GLY A 32 2.33 16.38 8.03
C GLY A 32 2.83 17.22 6.85
N ILE A 33 2.95 16.61 5.66
CA ILE A 33 3.46 17.28 4.45
C ILE A 33 2.34 17.93 3.64
N SER A 34 2.69 18.90 2.80
CA SER A 34 1.74 19.56 1.91
C SER A 34 1.24 18.62 0.80
N MET A 35 0.05 18.91 0.26
CA MET A 35 -0.52 18.16 -0.87
C MET A 35 0.41 18.11 -2.10
N PRO A 36 1.10 19.21 -2.51
CA PRO A 36 2.08 19.13 -3.59
C PRO A 36 3.22 18.15 -3.30
N GLN A 37 3.73 18.13 -2.07
CA GLN A 37 4.82 17.21 -1.68
C GLN A 37 4.35 15.75 -1.70
N ALA A 38 3.19 15.46 -1.14
CA ALA A 38 2.59 14.13 -1.19
C ALA A 38 2.39 13.65 -2.65
N SER A 39 1.96 14.55 -3.53
CA SER A 39 1.81 14.23 -4.96
C SER A 39 3.16 13.92 -5.61
N MET A 40 4.19 14.72 -5.33
CA MET A 40 5.55 14.46 -5.83
C MET A 40 6.11 13.13 -5.33
N ASP A 41 5.88 12.78 -4.05
CA ASP A 41 6.36 11.51 -3.49
C ASP A 41 5.65 10.31 -4.15
N ILE A 42 4.33 10.41 -4.40
CA ILE A 42 3.60 9.37 -5.14
C ILE A 42 4.16 9.23 -6.56
N GLN A 43 4.36 10.32 -7.29
CA GLN A 43 4.93 10.26 -8.65
C GLN A 43 6.35 9.66 -8.64
N ALA A 44 7.16 10.00 -7.64
CA ALA A 44 8.47 9.41 -7.47
C ALA A 44 8.40 7.90 -7.21
N TYR A 45 7.39 7.41 -6.48
CA TYR A 45 7.18 5.98 -6.30
C TYR A 45 6.69 5.28 -7.57
N LEU A 46 5.76 5.88 -8.32
CA LEU A 46 5.27 5.33 -9.60
C LEU A 46 6.40 5.17 -10.64
N ALA A 47 7.40 6.05 -10.61
CA ALA A 47 8.59 5.92 -11.44
C ALA A 47 9.47 4.71 -11.07
N LEU A 48 9.34 4.19 -9.85
CA LEU A 48 10.05 3.00 -9.37
C LEU A 48 9.22 1.72 -9.57
N ASN A 49 7.90 1.81 -9.50
CA ASN A 49 6.99 0.68 -9.60
C ASN A 49 5.79 1.01 -10.50
N ALA A 50 5.86 0.55 -11.74
CA ALA A 50 4.85 0.80 -12.77
C ALA A 50 3.57 -0.04 -12.58
N ASP A 51 3.61 -1.08 -11.75
CA ASP A 51 2.47 -1.97 -11.50
C ASP A 51 1.48 -1.38 -10.48
N VAL A 52 1.51 -0.07 -10.27
CA VAL A 52 0.53 0.65 -9.45
C VAL A 52 -0.45 1.38 -10.37
N ILE A 53 -1.73 1.09 -10.21
CA ILE A 53 -2.80 1.58 -11.07
C ILE A 53 -3.56 2.69 -10.35
N TYR A 54 -3.84 3.79 -11.04
CA TYR A 54 -4.72 4.82 -10.50
C TYR A 54 -6.20 4.51 -10.81
N ASP A 55 -6.99 4.23 -9.78
CA ASP A 55 -8.45 4.08 -9.89
C ASP A 55 -9.10 5.46 -9.91
N LYS A 56 -9.63 5.86 -11.09
CA LYS A 56 -10.31 7.15 -11.29
C LYS A 56 -11.64 7.26 -10.54
N ARG A 57 -12.34 6.14 -10.29
CA ARG A 57 -13.64 6.13 -9.61
C ARG A 57 -13.44 6.33 -8.11
N ALA A 58 -12.52 5.57 -7.53
CA ALA A 58 -12.23 5.61 -6.10
C ALA A 58 -11.20 6.70 -5.72
N LYS A 59 -10.54 7.31 -6.70
CA LYS A 59 -9.53 8.38 -6.55
C LYS A 59 -8.35 7.99 -5.65
N HIS A 60 -7.89 6.74 -5.79
CA HIS A 60 -6.72 6.23 -5.09
C HIS A 60 -5.85 5.38 -6.01
N TYR A 61 -4.62 5.14 -5.59
CA TYR A 61 -3.68 4.24 -6.24
C TYR A 61 -3.87 2.84 -5.67
N CYS A 62 -3.82 1.83 -6.52
CA CYS A 62 -4.02 0.42 -6.20
C CYS A 62 -2.84 -0.41 -6.69
N GLN A 63 -2.63 -1.57 -6.08
CA GLN A 63 -1.82 -2.61 -6.70
C GLN A 63 -2.46 -3.06 -8.03
N GLY A 64 -1.63 -3.21 -9.06
CA GLY A 64 -1.95 -3.91 -10.28
C GLY A 64 -1.77 -5.43 -10.13
N PRO A 65 -2.16 -6.21 -11.15
CA PRO A 65 -2.15 -7.67 -11.09
C PRO A 65 -0.75 -8.27 -10.88
N ASP A 66 0.30 -7.59 -11.34
CA ASP A 66 1.69 -8.03 -11.28
C ASP A 66 2.52 -7.28 -10.23
N PHE A 67 1.87 -6.57 -9.29
CA PHE A 67 2.54 -5.74 -8.30
C PHE A 67 3.59 -6.52 -7.51
N LYS A 68 4.84 -6.03 -7.57
CA LYS A 68 5.96 -6.54 -6.78
C LYS A 68 6.61 -5.39 -6.02
N PRO A 69 6.80 -5.51 -4.68
CA PRO A 69 7.51 -4.49 -3.93
C PRO A 69 8.98 -4.42 -4.39
N VAL A 70 9.47 -3.22 -4.66
CA VAL A 70 10.80 -2.93 -5.19
C VAL A 70 11.75 -2.35 -4.12
N ARG A 71 11.21 -1.92 -2.97
CA ARG A 71 11.97 -1.34 -1.87
C ARG A 71 12.18 -2.34 -0.71
N GLY A 72 13.17 -2.02 0.11
CA GLY A 72 13.81 -2.94 1.04
C GLY A 72 13.26 -2.94 2.48
N SER A 73 12.37 -2.03 2.86
CA SER A 73 11.74 -2.05 4.20
C SER A 73 10.88 -3.31 4.40
N THR A 74 10.34 -3.84 3.30
CA THR A 74 9.45 -5.02 3.25
C THR A 74 10.21 -6.37 3.25
N ALA A 75 11.51 -6.41 3.55
CA ALA A 75 12.26 -7.67 3.62
C ALA A 75 12.06 -8.42 4.95
N LEU A 76 11.99 -7.71 6.08
CA LEU A 76 11.72 -8.33 7.38
C LEU A 76 10.26 -8.78 7.51
N ARG A 77 9.35 -8.01 6.88
CA ARG A 77 7.90 -8.25 6.92
C ARG A 77 7.42 -9.34 5.98
N ARG A 78 8.16 -9.61 4.89
CA ARG A 78 7.97 -10.81 4.05
C ARG A 78 8.00 -12.11 4.86
N ARG A 79 8.76 -12.15 5.96
CA ARG A 79 8.94 -13.35 6.79
C ARG A 79 7.85 -13.55 7.85
N THR A 80 7.06 -12.53 8.17
CA THR A 80 6.01 -12.59 9.21
C THR A 80 4.59 -12.58 8.64
N TRP A 81 4.39 -12.28 7.36
CA TRP A 81 3.07 -12.41 6.73
C TRP A 81 2.64 -13.87 6.54
N ASP A 82 3.60 -14.78 6.30
CA ASP A 82 3.39 -16.23 6.38
C ASP A 82 2.91 -16.69 7.78
N ALA A 83 3.05 -15.84 8.81
CA ALA A 83 2.69 -16.10 10.20
C ALA A 83 1.51 -15.27 10.71
N TRP A 84 0.76 -14.57 9.85
CA TRP A 84 -0.46 -13.85 10.27
C TRP A 84 -1.50 -14.84 10.80
N PRO A 85 -2.00 -14.69 12.05
CA PRO A 85 -2.93 -15.67 12.60
C PRO A 85 -4.29 -15.54 11.92
N VAL A 86 -4.66 -16.62 11.23
CA VAL A 86 -5.95 -16.97 10.60
C VAL A 86 -7.20 -16.82 11.48
N ASN A 87 -7.13 -16.18 12.64
CA ASN A 87 -8.30 -16.05 13.54
C ASN A 87 -9.33 -14.99 13.09
N HIS A 88 -9.26 -14.53 11.84
CA HIS A 88 -10.25 -13.68 11.19
C HIS A 88 -11.28 -14.48 10.36
N GLN A 89 -11.10 -15.81 10.22
CA GLN A 89 -11.92 -16.66 9.35
C GLN A 89 -13.40 -16.78 9.77
N SER A 90 -13.76 -16.46 11.01
CA SER A 90 -15.11 -16.76 11.54
C SER A 90 -16.21 -15.75 11.15
N TRP A 91 -15.88 -14.61 10.54
CA TRP A 91 -16.83 -13.51 10.25
C TRP A 91 -16.78 -12.99 8.81
N CYS A 92 -16.04 -13.64 7.90
CA CYS A 92 -15.96 -13.25 6.50
C CYS A 92 -16.44 -14.40 5.60
N PRO A 93 -17.52 -14.22 4.81
CA PRO A 93 -18.08 -15.28 3.97
C PRO A 93 -17.21 -15.66 2.76
N ASP A 94 -16.22 -14.82 2.40
CA ASP A 94 -15.33 -15.01 1.23
C ASP A 94 -13.86 -15.15 1.64
N ALA A 95 -13.58 -15.96 2.65
CA ALA A 95 -12.23 -16.15 3.18
C ALA A 95 -11.29 -16.97 2.26
N ASP A 96 -11.76 -17.53 1.15
CA ASP A 96 -10.93 -18.35 0.24
C ASP A 96 -10.27 -17.53 -0.90
N ASP A 97 -10.63 -16.26 -1.10
CA ASP A 97 -10.01 -15.39 -2.12
C ASP A 97 -8.85 -14.56 -1.54
N HIS A 98 -7.84 -15.25 -1.01
CA HIS A 98 -6.63 -14.62 -0.48
C HIS A 98 -5.64 -14.27 -1.60
N ARG A 99 -5.95 -13.25 -2.41
CA ARG A 99 -4.91 -12.47 -3.09
C ARG A 99 -4.42 -11.34 -2.18
N PRO A 100 -3.12 -11.00 -2.23
CA PRO A 100 -2.63 -9.80 -1.57
C PRO A 100 -3.38 -8.57 -2.11
N GLY A 101 -3.93 -7.75 -1.21
CA GLY A 101 -4.54 -6.45 -1.55
C GLY A 101 -6.07 -6.38 -1.63
N ILE A 102 -6.82 -7.47 -1.39
CA ILE A 102 -8.29 -7.42 -1.30
C ILE A 102 -8.72 -7.57 0.17
N PHE A 103 -8.88 -6.44 0.88
CA PHE A 103 -9.72 -6.46 2.07
C PHE A 103 -11.19 -6.40 1.64
N CYS A 104 -12.00 -7.31 2.19
CA CYS A 104 -13.46 -7.25 2.08
C CYS A 104 -13.96 -5.83 2.41
N ALA A 105 -14.97 -5.35 1.69
CA ALA A 105 -15.54 -4.00 1.82
C ALA A 105 -16.00 -3.67 3.26
N GLU A 106 -16.23 -4.68 4.11
CA GLU A 106 -16.58 -4.52 5.52
C GLU A 106 -15.39 -4.33 6.46
N CYS A 107 -14.20 -4.88 6.17
CA CYS A 107 -12.99 -4.64 6.97
C CYS A 107 -12.33 -3.28 6.66
N ALA A 108 -12.79 -2.59 5.63
CA ALA A 108 -12.30 -1.28 5.20
C ALA A 108 -12.90 -0.10 5.99
N ARG A 109 -13.65 -0.36 7.07
CA ARG A 109 -14.32 0.64 7.90
C ARG A 109 -13.65 0.78 9.27
#